data_AF-A0A8J8D8Z7-F1
#
_entry.id   AF-A0A8J8D8Z7-F1
#
_cell.length_a   1.000
_cell.length_b   1.000
_cell.length_c   1.000
_cell.angle_alpha   90.00
_cell.angle_beta   90.00
_cell.angle_gamma   90.00
#
_symmetry.space_group_name_H-M   'P 1'
#
loop_
_entity.id
_entity.type
_entity.pdbx_description
1 polymer ?
#
loop_
_entity_poly.entity_id
_entity_poly.type
_entity_poly.pdbx_seq_one_letter_code
_entity_poly.pdbx_strand_id
1 'polypeptide(L)'
;MPAWKDGKLGLPISEAVKLFPELEEYVDKRGRLDFSSREARILYNRAIAKAVFGLDIKYHPRGLVTTPVSRYIFLKTFLRGGERVLEIGTGHTAMMALMAAKLFNCKVTATELDDEFFAYARGNIERNGAKVRLIKSDGGIIRGVVPEGERFDVIFSAPPYYERPTRGVLTEREGVGGGKYGEAFSVMLIEEALDYLKPGGKVALFLPDKEPLIKAIEEKGEELGYSVKDVRFKVGTRWRHNLILAL
;
A
#
# COMPACT_ATOMS: atom_id res chain seq x y z
N MET A 1 -15.25 -5.71 12.02
CA MET A 1 -14.29 -5.80 10.89
C MET A 1 -14.93 -5.15 9.67
N PRO A 2 -14.18 -4.44 8.82
CA PRO A 2 -14.69 -3.91 7.56
C PRO A 2 -15.22 -5.05 6.69
N ALA A 3 -16.48 -4.96 6.35
CA ALA A 3 -17.18 -5.86 5.45
C ALA A 3 -18.38 -5.11 4.89
N TRP A 4 -18.82 -5.49 3.71
CA TRP A 4 -20.13 -5.07 3.22
C TRP A 4 -21.24 -5.82 3.98
N LYS A 5 -22.48 -5.36 3.83
CA LYS A 5 -23.67 -5.83 4.55
C LYS A 5 -23.88 -7.34 4.54
N ASP A 6 -23.33 -8.04 3.54
CA ASP A 6 -23.37 -9.49 3.39
C ASP A 6 -22.20 -10.23 4.07
N GLY A 7 -21.39 -9.52 4.86
CA GLY A 7 -20.21 -10.04 5.55
C GLY A 7 -18.98 -10.21 4.66
N LYS A 8 -19.06 -9.88 3.35
CA LYS A 8 -17.94 -10.04 2.43
C LYS A 8 -17.07 -8.80 2.35
N LEU A 9 -15.77 -9.02 2.16
CA LEU A 9 -14.81 -7.94 1.92
C LEU A 9 -14.81 -7.57 0.42
N GLY A 10 -15.73 -6.70 0.03
CA GLY A 10 -15.94 -6.24 -1.34
C GLY A 10 -17.17 -5.36 -1.43
N LEU A 11 -17.59 -4.98 -2.63
CA LEU A 11 -18.83 -4.22 -2.86
C LEU A 11 -19.48 -4.73 -4.16
N PRO A 12 -20.75 -5.15 -4.16
CA PRO A 12 -21.44 -5.48 -5.40
C PRO A 12 -21.41 -4.30 -6.38
N ILE A 13 -21.22 -4.57 -7.68
CA ILE A 13 -21.12 -3.51 -8.71
C ILE A 13 -22.37 -2.62 -8.71
N SER A 14 -23.56 -3.22 -8.55
CA SER A 14 -24.82 -2.48 -8.45
C SER A 14 -24.87 -1.52 -7.25
N GLU A 15 -24.23 -1.86 -6.12
CA GLU A 15 -24.13 -0.96 -4.97
C GLU A 15 -23.06 0.11 -5.19
N ALA A 16 -21.99 -0.21 -5.94
CA ALA A 16 -20.99 0.78 -6.33
C ALA A 16 -21.59 1.86 -7.23
N VAL A 17 -22.42 1.49 -8.21
CA VAL A 17 -23.15 2.43 -9.09
C VAL A 17 -24.03 3.39 -8.28
N LYS A 18 -24.73 2.91 -7.23
CA LYS A 18 -25.55 3.79 -6.39
C LYS A 18 -24.73 4.90 -5.69
N LEU A 19 -23.47 4.61 -5.37
CA LEU A 19 -22.57 5.57 -4.72
C LEU A 19 -21.85 6.48 -5.71
N PHE A 20 -21.61 5.98 -6.92
CA PHE A 20 -20.90 6.65 -8.02
C PHE A 20 -21.64 6.34 -9.33
N PRO A 21 -22.72 7.09 -9.65
CA PRO A 21 -23.57 6.81 -10.82
C PRO A 21 -22.82 6.80 -12.16
N GLU A 22 -21.69 7.50 -12.26
CA GLU A 22 -20.80 7.52 -13.42
C GLU A 22 -20.25 6.11 -13.76
N LEU A 23 -20.30 5.17 -12.82
CA LEU A 23 -19.93 3.76 -13.10
C LEU A 23 -20.85 3.08 -14.11
N GLU A 24 -22.11 3.53 -14.25
CA GLU A 24 -23.10 2.90 -15.12
C GLU A 24 -22.62 2.85 -16.58
N GLU A 25 -21.87 3.87 -17.03
CA GLU A 25 -21.30 3.93 -18.38
C GLU A 25 -20.32 2.78 -18.68
N TYR A 26 -19.79 2.11 -17.65
CA TYR A 26 -18.80 1.05 -17.74
C TYR A 26 -19.35 -0.33 -17.38
N VAL A 27 -20.67 -0.47 -17.20
CA VAL A 27 -21.32 -1.73 -16.84
C VAL A 27 -22.04 -2.31 -18.05
N ASP A 28 -21.74 -3.57 -18.40
CA ASP A 28 -22.41 -4.26 -19.49
C ASP A 28 -23.85 -4.70 -19.12
N LYS A 29 -24.63 -5.14 -20.11
CA LYS A 29 -26.01 -5.62 -19.92
C LYS A 29 -26.14 -6.82 -18.95
N ARG A 30 -25.04 -7.48 -18.59
CA ARG A 30 -24.98 -8.59 -17.63
C ARG A 30 -24.52 -8.14 -16.24
N GLY A 31 -24.37 -6.83 -16.00
CA GLY A 31 -23.93 -6.27 -14.73
C GLY A 31 -22.43 -6.40 -14.48
N ARG A 32 -21.62 -6.65 -15.52
CA ARG A 32 -20.16 -6.79 -15.40
C ARG A 32 -19.48 -5.45 -15.69
N LEU A 33 -18.57 -5.06 -14.79
CA LEU A 33 -17.77 -3.85 -14.95
C LEU A 33 -16.64 -4.07 -15.97
N ASP A 34 -16.41 -3.09 -16.85
CA ASP A 34 -15.24 -3.06 -17.71
C ASP A 34 -13.97 -2.74 -16.90
N PHE A 35 -13.24 -3.78 -16.50
CA PHE A 35 -11.96 -3.65 -15.81
C PHE A 35 -10.78 -3.25 -16.73
N SER A 36 -10.98 -3.15 -18.05
CA SER A 36 -9.97 -2.60 -18.94
C SER A 36 -9.91 -1.07 -18.82
N SER A 37 -11.07 -0.41 -18.66
CA SER A 37 -11.18 1.01 -18.36
C SER A 37 -10.48 1.39 -17.06
N ARG A 38 -9.58 2.36 -17.13
CA ARG A 38 -8.89 2.91 -15.96
C ARG A 38 -9.87 3.69 -15.07
N GLU A 39 -10.77 4.45 -15.67
CA GLU A 39 -11.73 5.29 -14.96
C GLU A 39 -12.73 4.42 -14.19
N ALA A 40 -13.27 3.38 -14.83
CA ALA A 40 -14.14 2.40 -14.20
C ALA A 40 -13.47 1.77 -12.96
N ARG A 41 -12.18 1.42 -13.08
CA ARG A 41 -11.41 0.90 -11.95
C ARG A 41 -11.21 1.94 -10.84
N ILE A 42 -10.95 3.20 -11.15
CA ILE A 42 -10.83 4.26 -10.13
C ILE A 42 -12.16 4.38 -9.39
N LEU A 43 -13.26 4.60 -10.12
CA LEU A 43 -14.58 4.83 -9.54
C LEU A 43 -15.01 3.66 -8.66
N TYR A 44 -14.78 2.41 -9.11
CA TYR A 44 -15.11 1.23 -8.33
C TYR A 44 -14.25 1.11 -7.05
N ASN A 45 -12.95 1.43 -7.12
CA ASN A 45 -12.11 1.42 -5.92
C ASN A 45 -12.46 2.57 -4.96
N ARG A 46 -12.89 3.74 -5.45
CA ARG A 46 -13.45 4.83 -4.62
C ARG A 46 -14.74 4.39 -3.93
N ALA A 47 -15.63 3.70 -4.65
CA ALA A 47 -16.86 3.13 -4.09
C ALA A 47 -16.56 2.14 -2.96
N ILE A 48 -15.62 1.22 -3.16
CA ILE A 48 -15.19 0.29 -2.11
C ILE A 48 -14.56 1.03 -0.92
N ALA A 49 -13.64 1.98 -1.18
CA ALA A 49 -13.00 2.78 -0.13
C ALA A 49 -14.05 3.44 0.78
N LYS A 50 -15.08 4.04 0.17
CA LYS A 50 -16.16 4.72 0.87
C LYS A 50 -17.08 3.75 1.61
N ALA A 51 -17.60 2.73 0.94
CA ALA A 51 -18.61 1.83 1.49
C ALA A 51 -18.05 0.86 2.55
N VAL A 52 -16.87 0.30 2.30
CA VAL A 52 -16.30 -0.77 3.13
C VAL A 52 -15.39 -0.23 4.22
N PHE A 53 -14.62 0.82 3.91
CA PHE A 53 -13.60 1.35 4.82
C PHE A 53 -13.95 2.75 5.37
N GLY A 54 -15.04 3.35 4.89
CA GLY A 54 -15.44 4.69 5.29
C GLY A 54 -14.42 5.76 4.90
N LEU A 55 -13.69 5.56 3.81
CA LEU A 55 -12.65 6.47 3.32
C LEU A 55 -13.12 7.19 2.05
N ASP A 56 -13.11 8.52 2.05
CA ASP A 56 -13.30 9.32 0.84
C ASP A 56 -11.93 9.62 0.21
N ILE A 57 -11.67 9.09 -0.98
CA ILE A 57 -10.35 9.14 -1.62
C ILE A 57 -10.46 9.75 -3.01
N LYS A 58 -9.58 10.72 -3.29
CA LYS A 58 -9.28 11.22 -4.63
C LYS A 58 -8.05 10.51 -5.19
N TYR A 59 -8.17 10.02 -6.41
CA TYR A 59 -7.08 9.39 -7.14
C TYR A 59 -6.41 10.40 -8.07
N HIS A 60 -5.10 10.29 -8.20
CA HIS A 60 -4.35 11.06 -9.17
C HIS A 60 -4.59 10.45 -10.57
N PRO A 61 -4.81 11.24 -11.63
CA PRO A 61 -5.12 10.72 -12.97
C PRO A 61 -4.06 9.77 -13.53
N ARG A 62 -2.80 9.94 -13.14
CA ARG A 62 -1.66 9.11 -13.58
C ARG A 62 -1.10 8.15 -12.53
N GLY A 63 -1.59 8.21 -11.29
CA GLY A 63 -1.04 7.36 -10.22
C GLY A 63 -1.61 5.95 -10.25
N LEU A 64 -0.94 5.01 -9.58
CA LEU A 64 -1.40 3.62 -9.44
C LEU A 64 -2.87 3.49 -9.03
N VAL A 65 -3.62 2.59 -9.66
CA VAL A 65 -4.99 2.26 -9.21
C VAL A 65 -4.93 1.41 -7.94
N THR A 66 -4.76 2.07 -6.79
CA THR A 66 -4.72 1.44 -5.47
C THR A 66 -6.01 0.69 -5.17
N THR A 67 -5.91 -0.63 -4.94
CA THR A 67 -7.07 -1.48 -4.60
C THR A 67 -7.19 -1.65 -3.08
N PRO A 68 -8.21 -1.04 -2.42
CA PRO A 68 -8.26 -0.96 -0.96
C PRO A 68 -8.40 -2.33 -0.28
N VAL A 69 -9.12 -3.28 -0.89
CA VAL A 69 -9.29 -4.64 -0.35
C VAL A 69 -7.94 -5.35 -0.17
N SER A 70 -7.07 -5.29 -1.18
CA SER A 70 -5.77 -5.97 -1.10
C SER A 70 -4.85 -5.36 -0.05
N ARG A 71 -4.88 -4.02 0.08
CA ARG A 71 -4.14 -3.27 1.08
C ARG A 71 -4.62 -3.58 2.49
N TYR A 72 -5.94 -3.66 2.69
CA TYR A 72 -6.47 -4.03 4.01
C TYR A 72 -6.11 -5.45 4.42
N ILE A 73 -6.21 -6.43 3.50
CA ILE A 73 -5.80 -7.82 3.78
C ILE A 73 -4.32 -7.86 4.16
N PHE A 74 -3.46 -7.16 3.43
CA PHE A 74 -2.04 -7.00 3.78
C PHE A 74 -1.86 -6.48 5.20
N LEU A 75 -2.46 -5.34 5.55
CA LEU A 75 -2.35 -4.75 6.89
C LEU A 75 -2.79 -5.73 8.00
N LYS A 76 -3.87 -6.49 7.80
CA LYS A 76 -4.35 -7.48 8.79
C LYS A 76 -3.34 -8.57 9.13
N THR A 77 -2.43 -8.89 8.22
CA THR A 77 -1.48 -9.99 8.47
C THR A 77 -0.48 -9.64 9.58
N PHE A 78 -0.16 -8.36 9.78
CA PHE A 78 0.89 -7.94 10.73
C PHE A 78 0.45 -6.89 11.76
N LEU A 79 -0.55 -6.05 11.49
CA LEU A 79 -1.06 -5.09 12.48
C LEU A 79 -2.00 -5.76 13.49
N ARG A 80 -1.89 -5.34 14.75
CA ARG A 80 -2.66 -5.80 15.91
C ARG A 80 -3.41 -4.64 16.59
N GLY A 81 -2.96 -3.41 16.38
CA GLY A 81 -3.61 -2.18 16.79
C GLY A 81 -2.78 -1.39 17.81
N GLY A 82 -2.83 -0.06 17.72
CA GLY A 82 -2.11 0.86 18.61
C GLY A 82 -0.62 1.04 18.29
N GLU A 83 -0.07 0.35 17.27
CA GLU A 83 1.34 0.46 16.90
C GLU A 83 1.71 1.88 16.42
N ARG A 84 2.94 2.30 16.69
CA ARG A 84 3.58 3.39 15.96
C ARG A 84 4.19 2.84 14.68
N VAL A 85 3.69 3.32 13.54
CA VAL A 85 4.03 2.75 12.24
C VAL A 85 4.58 3.78 11.27
N LEU A 86 5.46 3.32 10.37
CA LEU A 86 6.00 4.09 9.26
C LEU A 86 5.61 3.42 7.93
N GLU A 87 4.87 4.12 7.09
CA GLU A 87 4.66 3.72 5.69
C GLU A 87 5.69 4.40 4.79
N ILE A 88 6.40 3.62 3.96
CA ILE A 88 7.31 4.13 2.94
C ILE A 88 6.61 4.15 1.58
N GLY A 89 6.54 5.31 0.95
CA GLY A 89 5.92 5.48 -0.37
C GLY A 89 4.40 5.28 -0.33
N THR A 90 3.70 6.12 0.44
CA THR A 90 2.24 6.01 0.65
C THR A 90 1.42 6.23 -0.63
N GLY A 91 2.05 6.80 -1.66
CA GLY A 91 1.44 7.14 -2.93
C GLY A 91 0.38 8.22 -2.79
N HIS A 92 -0.14 8.66 -3.93
CA HIS A 92 -1.14 9.72 -3.96
C HIS A 92 -2.42 9.43 -3.15
N THR A 93 -2.75 8.15 -2.91
CA THR A 93 -3.96 7.78 -2.18
C THR A 93 -3.83 7.82 -0.65
N ALA A 94 -2.61 7.72 -0.12
CA ALA A 94 -2.36 7.47 1.31
C ALA A 94 -3.17 6.30 1.92
N MET A 95 -3.53 5.30 1.11
CA MET A 95 -4.59 4.33 1.45
C MET A 95 -4.24 3.49 2.68
N MET A 96 -3.01 2.97 2.77
CA MET A 96 -2.62 2.11 3.90
C MET A 96 -2.40 2.94 5.16
N ALA A 97 -1.77 4.11 5.08
CA ALA A 97 -1.68 5.05 6.20
C ALA A 97 -3.05 5.40 6.78
N LEU A 98 -4.03 5.73 5.93
CA LEU A 98 -5.40 6.03 6.34
C LEU A 98 -6.07 4.82 7.02
N MET A 99 -5.92 3.62 6.44
CA MET A 99 -6.45 2.39 7.04
C MET A 99 -5.78 2.06 8.38
N ALA A 100 -4.45 2.18 8.48
CA ALA A 100 -3.70 1.93 9.71
C ALA A 100 -4.16 2.88 10.83
N ALA A 101 -4.29 4.17 10.54
CA ALA A 101 -4.79 5.16 11.50
C ALA A 101 -6.24 4.86 11.91
N LYS A 102 -7.14 4.66 10.94
CA LYS A 102 -8.58 4.55 11.20
C LYS A 102 -9.02 3.19 11.76
N LEU A 103 -8.50 2.10 11.22
CA LEU A 103 -9.00 0.75 11.48
C LEU A 103 -8.17 0.00 12.52
N PHE A 104 -6.91 0.37 12.70
CA PHE A 104 -5.99 -0.24 13.65
C PHE A 104 -5.58 0.73 14.77
N ASN A 105 -6.06 1.98 14.76
CA ASN A 105 -5.70 2.99 15.77
C ASN A 105 -4.18 3.19 15.88
N CYS A 106 -3.44 3.06 14.77
CA CYS A 106 -2.00 3.24 14.76
C CYS A 106 -1.62 4.72 14.81
N LYS A 107 -0.44 5.03 15.39
CA LYS A 107 0.22 6.34 15.23
C LYS A 107 1.06 6.30 13.96
N VAL A 108 0.57 6.92 12.89
CA VAL A 108 1.12 6.75 11.54
C VAL A 108 2.01 7.92 11.14
N THR A 109 3.24 7.59 10.72
CA THR A 109 4.07 8.43 9.84
C THR A 109 4.05 7.83 8.43
N ALA A 110 3.98 8.65 7.40
CA ALA A 110 4.00 8.20 6.01
C ALA A 110 4.95 9.07 5.19
N THR A 111 5.72 8.48 4.27
CA THR A 111 6.61 9.23 3.36
C THR A 111 6.11 9.15 1.92
N GLU A 112 6.39 10.19 1.14
CA GLU A 112 6.15 10.23 -0.31
C GLU A 112 7.23 11.06 -1.01
N LEU A 113 7.74 10.58 -2.14
CA LEU A 113 8.83 11.19 -2.91
C LEU A 113 8.33 12.08 -4.04
N ASP A 114 7.16 11.82 -4.63
CA ASP A 114 6.65 12.60 -5.74
C ASP A 114 5.84 13.83 -5.26
N ASP A 115 6.01 14.99 -5.91
CA ASP A 115 5.37 16.24 -5.46
C ASP A 115 3.86 16.22 -5.68
N GLU A 116 3.41 15.74 -6.84
CA GLU A 116 1.98 15.64 -7.15
C GLU A 116 1.33 14.61 -6.21
N PHE A 117 1.99 13.47 -5.99
CA PHE A 117 1.45 12.44 -5.10
C PHE A 117 1.46 12.88 -3.65
N PHE A 118 2.48 13.59 -3.18
CA PHE A 118 2.50 14.15 -1.84
C PHE A 118 1.32 15.11 -1.63
N ALA A 119 1.03 15.98 -2.59
CA ALA A 119 -0.10 16.90 -2.52
C ALA A 119 -1.46 16.17 -2.47
N TYR A 120 -1.64 15.11 -3.27
CA TYR A 120 -2.85 14.28 -3.23
C TYR A 120 -2.97 13.50 -1.92
N ALA A 121 -1.87 12.92 -1.43
CA ALA A 121 -1.82 12.20 -0.16
C ALA A 121 -2.23 13.12 0.99
N ARG A 122 -1.67 14.33 1.06
CA ARG A 122 -2.06 15.37 2.02
C ARG A 122 -3.55 15.68 1.94
N GLY A 123 -4.07 15.95 0.74
CA GLY A 123 -5.49 16.26 0.55
C GLY A 123 -6.42 15.10 0.93
N ASN A 124 -5.99 13.85 0.74
CA ASN A 124 -6.73 12.66 1.19
C ASN A 124 -6.67 12.48 2.72
N ILE A 125 -5.54 12.77 3.36
CA ILE A 125 -5.39 12.76 4.82
C ILE A 125 -6.34 13.78 5.45
N GLU A 126 -6.33 15.02 4.97
CA GLU A 126 -7.20 16.11 5.44
C GLU A 126 -8.69 15.78 5.24
N ARG A 127 -9.06 15.29 4.05
CA ARG A 127 -10.43 14.88 3.69
C ARG A 127 -11.03 13.85 4.64
N ASN A 128 -10.19 12.98 5.21
CA ASN A 128 -10.63 11.93 6.13
C ASN A 128 -10.43 12.31 7.60
N GLY A 129 -10.00 13.54 7.90
CA GLY A 129 -9.72 14.00 9.27
C GLY A 129 -8.68 13.15 9.99
N ALA A 130 -7.77 12.50 9.23
CA ALA A 130 -6.84 11.53 9.78
C ALA A 130 -5.60 12.22 10.36
N LYS A 131 -5.12 11.73 11.50
CA LYS A 131 -3.89 12.19 12.15
C LYS A 131 -2.68 11.39 11.65
N VAL A 132 -2.37 11.52 10.36
CA VAL A 132 -1.19 10.93 9.73
C VAL A 132 -0.12 12.01 9.59
N ARG A 133 1.09 11.75 10.08
CA ARG A 133 2.24 12.63 9.82
C ARG A 133 2.82 12.31 8.44
N LEU A 134 2.53 13.14 7.45
CA LEU A 134 3.08 13.01 6.11
C LEU A 134 4.42 13.75 6.01
N ILE A 135 5.46 13.07 5.52
CA ILE A 135 6.81 13.62 5.33
C ILE A 135 7.16 13.53 3.84
N LYS A 136 7.66 14.64 3.29
CA LYS A 136 8.15 14.69 1.92
C LYS A 136 9.56 14.12 1.90
N SER A 137 9.81 13.12 1.05
CA SER A 137 11.16 12.63 0.77
C SER A 137 11.77 13.44 -0.37
N ASP A 138 13.06 13.74 -0.25
CA ASP A 138 13.89 14.38 -1.28
C ASP A 138 14.84 13.38 -1.97
N GLY A 139 14.56 12.09 -1.87
CA GLY A 139 15.29 11.01 -2.57
C GLY A 139 15.72 9.85 -1.69
N GLY A 140 15.67 10.00 -0.36
CA GLY A 140 15.96 8.93 0.60
C GLY A 140 14.76 7.99 0.83
N ILE A 141 15.02 6.85 1.47
CA ILE A 141 13.99 5.87 1.85
C ILE A 141 13.55 6.14 3.30
N ILE A 142 14.46 5.95 4.27
CA ILE A 142 14.25 6.22 5.69
C ILE A 142 15.34 7.17 6.20
N ARG A 143 16.62 6.81 6.02
CA ARG A 143 17.77 7.63 6.41
C ARG A 143 17.74 8.96 5.64
N GLY A 144 17.93 10.06 6.37
CA GLY A 144 17.86 11.42 5.80
C GLY A 144 16.44 11.92 5.50
N VAL A 145 15.40 11.10 5.68
CA VAL A 145 13.98 11.49 5.51
C VAL A 145 13.26 11.52 6.84
N VAL A 146 13.41 10.46 7.63
CA VAL A 146 12.83 10.35 8.97
C VAL A 146 13.85 10.88 9.98
N PRO A 147 13.43 11.70 10.97
CA PRO A 147 14.35 12.22 11.98
C PRO A 147 15.08 11.10 12.73
N GLU A 148 16.39 11.31 12.95
CA GLU A 148 17.20 10.41 13.75
C GLU A 148 16.65 10.24 15.16
N GLY A 149 16.81 9.05 15.73
CA GLY A 149 16.26 8.68 17.04
C GLY A 149 14.78 8.28 17.02
N GLU A 150 14.04 8.49 15.94
CA GLU A 150 12.70 7.91 15.81
C GLU A 150 12.76 6.38 15.69
N ARG A 151 11.80 5.71 16.34
CA ARG A 151 11.68 4.25 16.34
C ARG A 151 10.24 3.81 16.18
N PHE A 152 10.00 2.79 15.38
CA PHE A 152 8.68 2.28 15.00
C PHE A 152 8.49 0.83 15.45
N ASP A 153 7.26 0.48 15.78
CA ASP A 153 6.88 -0.92 16.03
C ASP A 153 6.79 -1.69 14.70
N VAL A 154 6.35 -0.99 13.64
CA VAL A 154 6.27 -1.56 12.29
C VAL A 154 6.68 -0.53 11.24
N ILE A 155 7.52 -0.95 10.28
CA ILE A 155 7.78 -0.22 9.04
C ILE A 155 7.17 -1.05 7.90
N PHE A 156 6.43 -0.45 6.98
CA PHE A 156 5.81 -1.20 5.88
C PHE A 156 5.79 -0.44 4.57
N SER A 157 5.74 -1.17 3.46
CA SER A 157 5.68 -0.58 2.12
C SER A 157 5.01 -1.52 1.13
N ALA A 158 4.47 -0.93 0.06
CA ALA A 158 4.20 -1.63 -1.19
C ALA A 158 5.25 -1.19 -2.22
N PRO A 159 6.47 -1.75 -2.15
CA PRO A 159 7.62 -1.19 -2.85
C PRO A 159 7.48 -1.33 -4.38
N PRO A 160 8.15 -0.45 -5.15
CA PRO A 160 8.39 -0.72 -6.56
C PRO A 160 9.19 -2.02 -6.72
N TYR A 161 8.88 -2.81 -7.75
CA TYR A 161 9.39 -4.19 -7.89
C TYR A 161 9.79 -4.59 -9.31
N TYR A 162 9.77 -3.66 -10.26
CA TYR A 162 10.26 -3.91 -11.62
C TYR A 162 11.77 -3.70 -11.70
N GLU A 163 12.46 -4.55 -12.46
CA GLU A 163 13.90 -4.43 -12.72
C GLU A 163 14.24 -3.17 -13.50
N ARG A 164 13.35 -2.80 -14.44
CA ARG A 164 13.54 -1.72 -15.42
C ARG A 164 12.19 -1.04 -15.70
N PRO A 165 12.20 0.18 -16.27
CA PRO A 165 10.97 0.83 -16.74
C PRO A 165 10.12 -0.10 -17.58
N THR A 166 8.81 -0.11 -17.32
CA THR A 166 7.85 -0.89 -18.12
C THR A 166 6.87 0.05 -18.79
N ARG A 167 6.33 -0.33 -19.95
CA ARG A 167 5.26 0.42 -20.65
C ARG A 167 3.88 0.25 -19.98
N GLY A 168 3.85 -0.02 -18.66
CA GLY A 168 2.67 -0.38 -17.90
C GLY A 168 1.92 0.81 -17.28
N VAL A 169 1.04 0.51 -16.33
CA VAL A 169 0.15 1.47 -15.65
C VAL A 169 0.90 2.34 -14.63
N LEU A 170 2.14 1.99 -14.29
CA LEU A 170 2.98 2.69 -13.31
C LEU A 170 3.92 3.64 -14.04
N THR A 171 4.13 4.83 -13.49
CA THR A 171 5.22 5.70 -13.94
C THR A 171 6.58 5.05 -13.65
N GLU A 172 7.64 5.46 -14.35
CA GLU A 172 9.00 4.93 -14.12
C GLU A 172 9.41 5.06 -12.64
N ARG A 173 9.02 6.17 -12.00
CA ARG A 173 9.28 6.47 -10.58
C ARG A 173 8.49 5.58 -9.61
N GLU A 174 7.31 5.10 -9.97
CA GLU A 174 6.48 4.23 -9.12
C GLU A 174 6.79 2.74 -9.27
N GLY A 175 7.44 2.34 -10.36
CA GLY A 175 7.53 0.93 -10.74
C GLY A 175 8.88 0.28 -10.49
N VAL A 176 9.98 1.02 -10.65
CA VAL A 176 11.32 0.43 -10.75
C VAL A 176 11.94 0.24 -9.37
N GLY A 177 12.03 -1.02 -8.92
CA GLY A 177 12.74 -1.40 -7.70
C GLY A 177 14.25 -1.54 -7.92
N GLY A 178 14.68 -1.79 -9.17
CA GLY A 178 16.09 -2.00 -9.52
C GLY A 178 16.64 -3.36 -9.06
N GLY A 179 17.91 -3.62 -9.33
CA GLY A 179 18.51 -4.93 -9.05
C GLY A 179 18.21 -5.98 -10.13
N LYS A 180 18.56 -7.23 -9.85
CA LYS A 180 18.47 -8.33 -10.84
C LYS A 180 17.04 -8.81 -11.04
N TYR A 181 16.25 -8.74 -9.98
CA TYR A 181 14.88 -9.25 -9.87
C TYR A 181 13.87 -8.17 -9.46
N GLY A 182 14.30 -6.91 -9.26
CA GLY A 182 13.45 -5.81 -8.79
C GLY A 182 13.56 -5.56 -7.28
N GLU A 183 14.50 -6.21 -6.62
CA GLU A 183 14.68 -6.29 -5.16
C GLU A 183 15.39 -5.10 -4.54
N ALA A 184 16.17 -4.32 -5.31
CA ALA A 184 17.17 -3.41 -4.74
C ALA A 184 16.56 -2.38 -3.78
N PHE A 185 15.41 -1.79 -4.13
CA PHE A 185 14.69 -0.89 -3.23
C PHE A 185 14.26 -1.57 -1.93
N SER A 186 13.74 -2.79 -2.02
CA SER A 186 13.27 -3.54 -0.84
C SER A 186 14.44 -3.91 0.07
N VAL A 187 15.58 -4.28 -0.52
CA VAL A 187 16.84 -4.55 0.20
C VAL A 187 17.33 -3.31 0.95
N MET A 188 17.42 -2.17 0.27
CA MET A 188 17.83 -0.92 0.92
C MET A 188 16.87 -0.53 2.04
N LEU A 189 15.56 -0.71 1.85
CA LEU A 189 14.56 -0.43 2.88
C LEU A 189 14.78 -1.29 4.14
N ILE A 190 14.95 -2.62 4.00
CA ILE A 190 15.14 -3.50 5.16
C ILE A 190 16.50 -3.27 5.85
N GLU A 191 17.53 -2.84 5.11
CA GLU A 191 18.82 -2.44 5.68
C GLU A 191 18.68 -1.16 6.52
N GLU A 192 18.03 -0.12 5.99
CA GLU A 192 17.83 1.13 6.73
C GLU A 192 16.86 0.94 7.90
N ALA A 193 15.89 0.04 7.78
CA ALA A 193 14.89 -0.20 8.83
C ALA A 193 15.51 -0.66 10.16
N LEU A 194 16.66 -1.35 10.14
CA LEU A 194 17.38 -1.78 11.34
C LEU A 194 17.59 -0.64 12.34
N ASP A 195 17.91 0.55 11.84
CA ASP A 195 18.17 1.73 12.67
C ASP A 195 16.90 2.38 13.21
N TYR A 196 15.73 2.05 12.67
CA TYR A 196 14.45 2.72 12.96
C TYR A 196 13.41 1.78 13.57
N LEU A 197 13.74 0.51 13.80
CA LEU A 197 12.87 -0.43 14.49
C LEU A 197 13.12 -0.38 16.01
N LYS A 198 12.03 -0.48 16.78
CA LYS A 198 12.12 -0.82 18.21
C LYS A 198 12.56 -2.29 18.38
N PRO A 199 13.04 -2.68 19.57
CA PRO A 199 13.18 -4.10 19.90
C PRO A 199 11.87 -4.87 19.64
N GLY A 200 11.94 -6.00 18.92
CA GLY A 200 10.76 -6.77 18.48
C GLY A 200 9.94 -6.12 17.36
N GLY A 201 10.45 -5.03 16.76
CA GLY A 201 9.87 -4.37 15.61
C GLY A 201 9.99 -5.22 14.34
N LYS A 202 9.19 -4.90 13.33
CA LYS A 202 9.18 -5.64 12.06
C LYS A 202 9.04 -4.76 10.84
N VAL A 203 9.54 -5.24 9.71
CA VAL A 203 9.23 -4.76 8.37
C VAL A 203 8.15 -5.64 7.74
N ALA A 204 7.20 -5.06 7.01
CA ALA A 204 6.24 -5.80 6.19
C ALA A 204 6.20 -5.26 4.75
N LEU A 205 6.38 -6.14 3.76
CA LEU A 205 6.47 -5.77 2.34
C LEU A 205 5.34 -6.41 1.52
N PHE A 206 4.51 -5.58 0.88
CA PHE A 206 3.45 -6.04 -0.02
C PHE A 206 4.01 -6.30 -1.42
N LEU A 207 4.19 -7.57 -1.77
CA LEU A 207 4.92 -7.99 -2.97
C LEU A 207 4.03 -8.73 -4.00
N PRO A 208 4.42 -8.73 -5.28
CA PRO A 208 3.78 -9.56 -6.31
C PRO A 208 4.12 -11.05 -6.11
N ASP A 209 3.37 -11.92 -6.77
CA ASP A 209 3.65 -13.36 -6.87
C ASP A 209 4.83 -13.60 -7.85
N LYS A 210 6.04 -13.28 -7.40
CA LYS A 210 7.29 -13.34 -8.17
C LYS A 210 8.38 -13.98 -7.34
N GLU A 211 8.53 -15.30 -7.47
CA GLU A 211 9.39 -16.10 -6.61
C GLU A 211 10.87 -15.64 -6.56
N PRO A 212 11.56 -15.30 -7.68
CA PRO A 212 12.94 -14.85 -7.61
C PRO A 212 13.13 -13.53 -6.84
N LEU A 213 12.15 -12.63 -6.91
CA LEU A 213 12.15 -11.38 -6.15
C LEU A 213 12.00 -11.65 -4.65
N ILE A 214 11.04 -12.51 -4.29
CA ILE A 214 10.75 -12.84 -2.90
C ILE A 214 11.97 -13.50 -2.25
N LYS A 215 12.55 -14.51 -2.90
CA LYS A 215 13.75 -15.21 -2.41
C LYS A 215 14.94 -14.27 -2.20
N ALA A 216 15.19 -13.36 -3.14
CA ALA A 216 16.29 -12.41 -3.01
C ALA A 216 16.12 -11.47 -1.80
N ILE A 217 14.89 -11.08 -1.47
CA ILE A 217 14.61 -10.25 -0.28
C ILE A 217 14.67 -11.10 1.00
N GLU A 218 14.19 -12.35 0.96
CA GLU A 218 14.28 -13.31 2.06
C GLU A 218 15.73 -13.56 2.48
N GLU A 219 16.56 -14.00 1.52
CA GLU A 219 17.99 -14.27 1.74
C GLU A 219 18.69 -13.06 2.35
N LYS A 220 18.43 -11.87 1.78
CA LYS A 220 19.03 -10.64 2.30
C LYS A 220 18.52 -10.26 3.70
N GLY A 221 17.25 -10.52 3.98
CA GLY A 221 16.67 -10.35 5.31
C GLY A 221 17.36 -11.22 6.36
N GLU A 222 17.54 -12.51 6.05
CA GLU A 222 18.23 -13.45 6.94
C GLU A 222 19.69 -13.06 7.17
N GLU A 223 20.41 -12.63 6.12
CA GLU A 223 21.78 -12.11 6.24
C GLU A 223 21.89 -10.91 7.19
N LEU A 224 20.86 -10.05 7.21
CA LEU A 224 20.79 -8.88 8.09
C LEU A 224 20.32 -9.22 9.51
N GLY A 225 20.04 -10.49 9.80
CA GLY A 225 19.64 -10.98 11.11
C GLY A 225 18.13 -10.95 11.37
N TYR A 226 17.30 -10.73 10.36
CA TYR A 226 15.85 -10.84 10.51
C TYR A 226 15.41 -12.31 10.52
N SER A 227 14.41 -12.61 11.34
CA SER A 227 13.53 -13.76 11.08
C SER A 227 12.53 -13.41 9.99
N VAL A 228 12.37 -14.26 8.98
CA VAL A 228 11.52 -13.98 7.81
C VAL A 228 10.32 -14.92 7.75
N LYS A 229 9.15 -14.35 7.42
CA LYS A 229 7.90 -15.08 7.22
C LYS A 229 7.15 -14.54 6.01
N ASP A 230 6.90 -15.40 5.03
CA ASP A 230 6.03 -15.10 3.90
C ASP A 230 4.56 -15.51 4.19
N VAL A 231 3.64 -14.58 3.95
CA VAL A 231 2.20 -14.84 3.95
C VAL A 231 1.64 -14.59 2.55
N ARG A 232 1.38 -15.68 1.83
CA ARG A 232 0.75 -15.65 0.51
C ARG A 232 -0.78 -15.61 0.61
N PHE A 233 -1.42 -14.70 -0.13
CA PHE A 233 -2.87 -14.57 -0.18
C PHE A 233 -3.38 -14.17 -1.56
N LYS A 234 -4.65 -14.49 -1.85
CA LYS A 234 -5.31 -14.21 -3.13
C LYS A 234 -6.36 -13.13 -2.96
N VAL A 235 -6.36 -12.14 -3.85
CA VAL A 235 -7.40 -11.09 -3.92
C VAL A 235 -7.87 -10.97 -5.36
N GLY A 236 -9.14 -11.35 -5.59
CA GLY A 236 -9.66 -11.51 -6.95
C GLY A 236 -8.86 -12.56 -7.71
N THR A 237 -8.28 -12.16 -8.84
CA THR A 237 -7.48 -13.04 -9.72
C THR A 237 -5.98 -13.01 -9.43
N ARG A 238 -5.51 -12.15 -8.51
CA ARG A 238 -4.08 -11.92 -8.27
C ARG A 238 -3.63 -12.55 -6.95
N TRP A 239 -2.52 -13.27 -7.00
CA TRP A 239 -1.74 -13.65 -5.83
C TRP A 239 -0.84 -12.49 -5.40
N ARG A 240 -0.68 -12.37 -4.08
CA ARG A 240 0.13 -11.37 -3.40
C ARG A 240 0.83 -12.01 -2.21
N HIS A 241 1.95 -11.42 -1.85
CA HIS A 241 2.76 -11.84 -0.72
C HIS A 241 2.85 -10.70 0.28
N ASN A 242 2.86 -11.05 1.56
CA ASN A 242 3.41 -10.20 2.59
C ASN A 242 4.67 -10.87 3.13
N LEU A 243 5.82 -10.27 2.85
CA LEU A 243 7.05 -10.68 3.48
C LEU A 243 7.25 -9.89 4.78
N ILE A 244 7.20 -10.59 5.91
CA ILE A 244 7.36 -10.03 7.26
C ILE A 244 8.76 -10.37 7.74
N LEU A 245 9.55 -9.35 8.05
CA LEU A 245 10.91 -9.46 8.59
C LEU A 245 10.93 -8.92 10.01
N ALA A 246 11.28 -9.72 11.01
CA ALA A 246 11.23 -9.31 12.43
C ALA A 246 12.58 -9.52 13.12
N LEU A 247 12.96 -8.54 13.97
CA LEU A 247 14.14 -8.58 14.84
C LEU A 247 13.87 -9.29 16.17
#